data_AF-A0A2N2H3T7-F1
#
_entry.id   AF-A0A2N2H3T7-F1
#
_cell.length_a   1.000
_cell.length_b   1.000
_cell.length_c   1.000
_cell.angle_alpha   90.00
_cell.angle_beta   90.00
_cell.angle_gamma   90.00
#
_symmetry.space_group_name_H-M   'P 1'
#
loop_
_entity.id
_entity.type
_entity.pdbx_description
1 polymer ?
#
loop_
_entity_poly.entity_id
_entity_poly.type
_entity_poly.pdbx_seq_one_letter_code
_entity_poly.pdbx_strand_id
1 'polypeptide(L)'
;MNEFPHDVNNLLKEIETTRFSPIRNTGCKKIYKMVLLLAMLECKGRNASNWWKPIKPEEAAPFFHFILTHWDVIREVQFLDQDKRDFKIQFDEPSRRYTERLIAEMPMGHWGKNHQFGHYDRESNQFFFRIDIDPAFQLEVFKKVKEIAIRRIQEAMPILDLPVDFYDFNLDREITKVEEIMVPVKATEREMLVKGRIGQGKFRTHLLRDYDHCVLCRISSKKLLVASHIKRWADSTHDERMDLNNALLLCPLHDKLFDSWTITFDEKGQCLVNRNFQQHADYQLFLRPMHSLISLDSHQNFLEEHRRKFSEEEKSLPGKTASIIVSAQEPSVSYCPFCETSHREIVLQNAHAKAFFDQFPVSPGHLLIVPKRHFDSWFDANPEERASFDALLVEGKLLLEREYHPNGFNIGVNVGTAAGQSVGHMHIHLIPRYQGDMQDPKGGVRGVIPEKQKYDVLPGA
;
A
#
# COMPACT_ATOMS: atom_id res chain seq x y z
N MET A 1 13.25 1.59 40.30
CA MET A 1 12.65 0.45 39.56
C MET A 1 12.49 -0.65 40.56
N ASN A 2 11.24 -1.05 40.86
CA ASN A 2 11.02 -2.23 41.68
C ASN A 2 11.44 -3.44 40.84
N GLU A 3 12.31 -4.29 41.38
CA GLU A 3 12.66 -5.54 40.72
C GLU A 3 11.41 -6.41 40.60
N PHE A 4 11.18 -7.01 39.43
CA PHE A 4 10.06 -7.93 39.26
C PHE A 4 10.19 -9.13 40.23
N PRO A 5 9.06 -9.73 40.65
CA PRO A 5 9.09 -11.00 41.36
C PRO A 5 9.91 -12.06 40.61
N HIS A 6 10.53 -12.98 41.36
CA HIS A 6 11.41 -14.01 40.81
C HIS A 6 10.75 -14.82 39.68
N ASP A 7 9.48 -15.21 39.86
CA ASP A 7 8.73 -15.98 38.87
C ASP A 7 8.43 -15.19 37.59
N VAL A 8 8.20 -13.88 37.70
CA VAL A 8 8.02 -12.99 36.55
C VAL A 8 9.33 -12.87 35.77
N ASN A 9 10.47 -12.71 36.46
CA ASN A 9 11.78 -12.69 35.81
C ASN A 9 12.09 -14.01 35.10
N ASN A 10 11.73 -15.15 35.70
CA ASN A 10 11.89 -16.46 35.09
C ASN A 10 10.98 -16.65 33.87
N LEU A 11 9.74 -16.17 33.91
CA LEU A 11 8.83 -16.15 32.76
C LEU A 11 9.43 -15.33 31.60
N LEU A 12 9.86 -14.09 31.88
CA LEU A 12 10.44 -13.22 30.86
C LEU A 12 11.67 -13.86 30.24
N LYS A 13 12.53 -14.48 31.07
CA LYS A 13 13.70 -15.22 30.61
C LYS A 13 13.34 -16.44 29.77
N GLU A 14 12.30 -17.19 30.15
CA GLU A 14 11.82 -18.34 29.37
C GLU A 14 11.32 -17.90 27.98
N ILE A 15 10.54 -16.82 27.91
CA ILE A 15 10.06 -16.26 26.64
C ILE A 15 11.26 -15.79 25.79
N GLU A 16 12.19 -15.07 26.39
CA GLU A 16 13.41 -14.55 25.74
C GLU A 16 14.27 -15.69 25.14
N THR A 17 14.48 -16.74 25.94
CA THR A 17 15.39 -17.85 25.62
C THR A 17 14.70 -18.98 24.85
N THR A 18 13.42 -18.85 24.52
CA THR A 18 12.69 -19.79 23.66
C THR A 18 13.47 -19.97 22.35
N ARG A 19 14.09 -21.16 22.14
CA ARG A 19 15.13 -21.37 21.12
C ARG A 19 14.67 -21.07 19.69
N PHE A 20 15.47 -20.32 18.93
CA PHE A 20 15.37 -20.14 17.47
C PHE A 20 16.20 -21.23 16.77
N SER A 21 15.71 -21.85 15.68
CA SER A 21 16.56 -22.75 14.89
C SER A 21 17.04 -22.01 13.64
N PRO A 22 18.27 -22.27 13.16
CA PRO A 22 18.74 -21.65 11.94
C PRO A 22 17.85 -21.96 10.74
N ILE A 23 17.79 -20.99 9.83
CA ILE A 23 16.86 -20.83 8.70
C ILE A 23 16.81 -22.03 7.73
N ARG A 24 17.77 -22.97 7.78
CA ARG A 24 17.93 -23.99 6.74
C ARG A 24 17.17 -25.31 6.90
N ASN A 25 16.27 -25.51 7.87
CA ASN A 25 15.29 -26.63 7.79
C ASN A 25 14.10 -26.59 8.79
N THR A 26 13.49 -25.42 9.07
CA THR A 26 12.14 -25.18 9.69
C THR A 26 12.12 -23.99 10.67
N GLY A 27 12.67 -22.84 10.28
CA GLY A 27 12.64 -21.60 11.08
C GLY A 27 11.23 -21.13 11.47
N CYS A 28 10.18 -21.58 10.77
CA CYS A 28 8.81 -21.12 10.95
C CYS A 28 8.17 -21.56 12.28
N LYS A 29 8.34 -22.79 12.78
CA LYS A 29 7.67 -23.29 14.01
C LYS A 29 7.80 -22.39 15.24
N LYS A 30 8.86 -21.58 15.31
CA LYS A 30 9.23 -20.76 16.46
C LYS A 30 8.72 -19.32 16.36
N ILE A 31 8.47 -18.80 15.15
CA ILE A 31 7.72 -17.56 14.92
C ILE A 31 6.26 -17.76 15.35
N TYR A 32 5.66 -18.90 15.03
CA TYR A 32 4.28 -19.21 15.43
C TYR A 32 4.09 -19.19 16.95
N LYS A 33 5.13 -19.51 17.74
CA LYS A 33 5.08 -19.40 19.21
C LYS A 33 4.95 -17.95 19.68
N MET A 34 5.71 -17.03 19.09
CA MET A 34 5.65 -15.61 19.41
C MET A 34 4.36 -14.97 18.86
N VAL A 35 3.90 -15.43 17.69
CA VAL A 35 2.61 -15.02 17.13
C VAL A 35 1.45 -15.48 18.02
N LEU A 36 1.51 -16.70 18.58
CA LEU A 36 0.52 -17.18 19.56
C LEU A 36 0.54 -16.32 20.83
N LEU A 37 1.73 -15.98 21.33
CA LEU A 37 1.86 -15.10 22.49
C LEU A 37 1.27 -13.71 22.22
N LEU A 38 1.46 -13.17 21.02
CA LEU A 38 0.83 -11.91 20.62
C LEU A 38 -0.68 -12.03 20.44
N ALA A 39 -1.18 -13.16 19.93
CA ALA A 39 -2.61 -13.43 19.92
C ALA A 39 -3.18 -13.42 21.35
N MET A 40 -2.48 -13.99 22.34
CA MET A 40 -2.89 -13.92 23.75
C MET A 40 -2.87 -12.49 24.33
N LEU A 41 -2.02 -11.60 23.81
CA LEU A 41 -1.94 -10.21 24.25
C LEU A 41 -2.98 -9.32 23.57
N GLU A 42 -3.30 -9.59 22.30
CA GLU A 42 -4.04 -8.66 21.44
C GLU A 42 -5.43 -9.15 21.02
N CYS A 43 -5.76 -10.45 21.14
CA CYS A 43 -7.09 -10.94 20.76
C CYS A 43 -8.20 -10.24 21.56
N LYS A 44 -9.39 -10.17 20.95
CA LYS A 44 -10.53 -9.47 21.52
C LYS A 44 -10.79 -9.89 22.98
N GLY A 45 -10.80 -8.91 23.89
CA GLY A 45 -11.02 -9.15 25.33
C GLY A 45 -9.76 -9.46 26.16
N ARG A 46 -8.57 -9.43 25.54
CA ARG A 46 -7.27 -9.54 26.21
C ARG A 46 -6.71 -8.18 26.62
N ASN A 47 -6.12 -8.10 27.81
CA ASN A 47 -5.50 -6.92 28.37
C ASN A 47 -4.45 -7.31 29.44
N ALA A 48 -3.88 -6.29 30.09
CA ALA A 48 -2.85 -6.47 31.11
C ALA A 48 -3.26 -7.37 32.28
N SER A 49 -4.56 -7.52 32.58
CA SER A 49 -5.06 -8.31 33.71
C SER A 49 -5.41 -9.77 33.38
N ASN A 50 -5.36 -10.16 32.10
CA ASN A 50 -5.88 -11.46 31.67
C ASN A 50 -5.20 -12.10 30.46
N TRP A 51 -4.11 -11.51 29.95
CA TRP A 51 -3.43 -12.02 28.76
C TRP A 51 -2.90 -13.46 28.94
N TRP A 52 -2.50 -13.87 30.15
CA TRP A 52 -2.00 -15.23 30.44
C TRP A 52 -3.10 -16.30 30.51
N LYS A 53 -4.38 -15.92 30.51
CA LYS A 53 -5.51 -16.85 30.60
C LYS A 53 -5.61 -17.75 29.35
N PRO A 54 -6.31 -18.91 29.43
CA PRO A 54 -6.41 -19.85 28.31
C PRO A 54 -6.97 -19.27 27.03
N ILE A 55 -6.38 -19.60 25.88
CA ILE A 55 -6.83 -19.27 24.52
C ILE A 55 -6.96 -20.54 23.67
N LYS A 56 -8.00 -20.63 22.84
CA LYS A 56 -8.20 -21.72 21.87
C LYS A 56 -7.74 -21.36 20.45
N PRO A 57 -7.50 -22.34 19.56
CA PRO A 57 -7.14 -22.07 18.17
C PRO A 57 -8.15 -21.18 17.44
N GLU A 58 -9.44 -21.33 17.69
CA GLU A 58 -10.49 -20.58 17.01
C GLU A 58 -10.45 -19.08 17.37
N GLU A 59 -10.03 -18.77 18.60
CA GLU A 59 -9.85 -17.40 19.07
C GLU A 59 -8.60 -16.74 18.46
N ALA A 60 -7.53 -17.52 18.27
CA ALA A 60 -6.28 -17.04 17.70
C ALA A 60 -6.27 -17.04 16.15
N ALA A 61 -7.13 -17.82 15.50
CA ALA A 61 -7.13 -18.03 14.06
C ALA A 61 -7.23 -16.75 13.21
N PRO A 62 -8.09 -15.77 13.52
CA PRO A 62 -8.14 -14.52 12.76
C PRO A 62 -6.80 -13.76 12.79
N PHE A 63 -6.14 -13.74 13.95
CA PHE A 63 -4.86 -13.08 14.15
C PHE A 63 -3.73 -13.77 13.36
N PHE A 64 -3.69 -15.10 13.41
CA PHE A 64 -2.74 -15.88 12.61
C PHE A 64 -2.99 -15.76 11.11
N HIS A 65 -4.25 -15.80 10.66
CA HIS A 65 -4.56 -15.68 9.25
C HIS A 65 -4.11 -14.32 8.70
N PHE A 66 -4.39 -13.23 9.43
CA PHE A 66 -3.89 -11.89 9.09
C PHE A 66 -2.37 -11.89 8.89
N ILE A 67 -1.63 -12.51 9.80
CA ILE A 67 -0.16 -12.59 9.72
C ILE A 67 0.30 -13.42 8.52
N LEU A 68 -0.33 -14.58 8.30
CA LEU A 68 0.01 -15.50 7.22
C LEU A 68 -0.32 -14.93 5.82
N THR A 69 -1.33 -14.07 5.68
CA THR A 69 -1.68 -13.43 4.41
C THR A 69 -0.91 -12.13 4.15
N HIS A 70 -0.46 -11.41 5.18
CA HIS A 70 0.25 -10.15 5.02
C HIS A 70 1.77 -10.32 4.87
N TRP A 71 2.32 -11.47 5.23
CA TRP A 71 3.76 -11.73 5.16
C TRP A 71 4.08 -12.68 4.00
N ASP A 72 4.17 -12.14 2.77
CA ASP A 72 4.41 -12.89 1.53
C ASP A 72 5.67 -13.79 1.58
N VAL A 73 6.66 -13.43 2.40
CA VAL A 73 7.88 -14.24 2.63
C VAL A 73 7.56 -15.57 3.35
N ILE A 74 6.54 -15.61 4.21
CA ILE A 74 6.06 -16.87 4.82
C ILE A 74 5.30 -17.72 3.77
N ARG A 75 4.64 -17.06 2.81
CA ARG A 75 3.97 -17.73 1.69
C ARG A 75 4.95 -18.51 0.81
N GLU A 76 6.13 -17.95 0.55
CA GLU A 76 7.13 -18.61 -0.31
C GLU A 76 7.98 -19.66 0.41
N VAL A 77 8.21 -19.53 1.72
CA VAL A 77 9.13 -20.41 2.47
C VAL A 77 8.50 -21.74 2.92
N GLN A 78 7.16 -21.86 2.98
CA GLN A 78 6.53 -23.10 3.51
C GLN A 78 5.24 -23.61 2.84
N PHE A 79 4.70 -22.98 1.79
CA PHE A 79 3.53 -23.55 1.09
C PHE A 79 3.92 -24.55 -0.01
N LEU A 80 5.15 -25.05 0.01
CA LEU A 80 5.57 -26.27 -0.68
C LEU A 80 5.48 -27.45 0.28
N ASP A 81 4.26 -27.85 0.65
CA ASP A 81 4.02 -29.24 1.08
C ASP A 81 2.70 -29.75 0.48
N GLN A 82 2.88 -30.45 -0.64
CA GLN A 82 2.12 -31.55 -1.25
C GLN A 82 0.63 -31.44 -1.58
N ASP A 83 -0.16 -30.53 -0.99
CA ASP A 83 -1.55 -30.32 -1.37
C ASP A 83 -1.82 -28.85 -1.72
N LYS A 84 -1.77 -28.57 -3.03
CA LYS A 84 -2.08 -27.31 -3.70
C LYS A 84 -3.38 -26.67 -3.20
N ARG A 85 -3.33 -25.86 -2.14
CA ARG A 85 -4.42 -24.95 -1.79
C ARG A 85 -3.90 -23.53 -1.76
N ASP A 86 -4.44 -22.72 -2.68
CA ASP A 86 -4.30 -21.27 -2.64
C ASP A 86 -4.79 -20.77 -1.29
N PHE A 87 -3.88 -20.34 -0.43
CA PHE A 87 -4.23 -19.63 0.78
C PHE A 87 -4.82 -18.29 0.35
N LYS A 88 -6.15 -18.17 0.35
CA LYS A 88 -6.83 -16.97 -0.11
C LYS A 88 -6.55 -15.82 0.85
N ILE A 89 -6.48 -14.60 0.29
CA ILE A 89 -6.35 -13.35 1.05
C ILE A 89 -7.57 -13.10 1.96
N GLN A 90 -8.72 -13.71 1.63
CA GLN A 90 -9.96 -13.58 2.40
C GLN A 90 -10.03 -14.65 3.49
N PHE A 91 -10.41 -14.24 4.71
CA PHE A 91 -10.66 -15.14 5.84
C PHE A 91 -12.04 -15.83 5.70
N ASP A 92 -12.15 -16.73 4.72
CA ASP A 92 -13.32 -17.57 4.52
C ASP A 92 -13.31 -18.83 5.43
N GLU A 93 -14.43 -19.53 5.52
CA GLU A 93 -14.55 -20.75 6.35
C GLU A 93 -13.46 -21.80 6.06
N PRO A 94 -13.11 -22.09 4.79
CA PRO A 94 -11.97 -22.95 4.47
C PRO A 94 -10.63 -22.47 5.05
N SER A 95 -10.31 -21.18 4.91
CA SER A 95 -9.06 -20.58 5.42
C SER A 95 -9.02 -20.55 6.95
N ARG A 96 -10.19 -20.32 7.57
CA ARG A 96 -10.38 -20.40 9.01
C ARG A 96 -10.07 -21.81 9.54
N ARG A 97 -10.73 -22.85 9.03
CA ARG A 97 -10.51 -24.25 9.46
C ARG A 97 -9.08 -24.72 9.26
N TYR A 98 -8.41 -24.24 8.21
CA TYR A 98 -7.00 -24.52 8.00
C TYR A 98 -6.12 -23.85 9.05
N THR A 99 -6.35 -22.55 9.30
CA THR A 99 -5.57 -21.78 10.27
C THR A 99 -5.75 -22.32 11.69
N GLU A 100 -6.97 -22.67 12.09
CA GLU A 100 -7.29 -23.31 13.38
C GLU A 100 -6.50 -24.61 13.57
N ARG A 101 -6.51 -25.49 12.56
CA ARG A 101 -5.75 -26.75 12.59
C ARG A 101 -4.24 -26.52 12.69
N LEU A 102 -3.73 -25.58 11.90
CA LEU A 102 -2.31 -25.23 11.90
C LEU A 102 -1.85 -24.74 13.28
N ILE A 103 -2.67 -23.91 13.95
CA ILE A 103 -2.39 -23.40 15.30
C ILE A 103 -2.37 -24.55 16.32
N ALA A 104 -3.35 -25.46 16.25
CA ALA A 104 -3.46 -26.60 17.15
C ALA A 104 -2.24 -27.53 17.02
N GLU A 105 -1.80 -27.82 15.80
CA GLU A 105 -0.72 -28.78 15.53
C GLU A 105 0.69 -28.21 15.76
N MET A 106 0.93 -26.93 15.47
CA MET A 106 2.28 -26.35 15.48
C MET A 106 2.56 -25.47 16.72
N PRO A 107 2.07 -24.22 16.86
CA PRO A 107 2.39 -23.41 18.02
C PRO A 107 1.90 -24.03 19.32
N MET A 108 0.62 -24.39 19.45
CA MET A 108 0.07 -24.92 20.70
C MET A 108 0.69 -26.27 21.07
N GLY A 109 0.74 -27.22 20.12
CA GLY A 109 1.32 -28.55 20.31
C GLY A 109 2.80 -28.59 20.72
N HIS A 110 3.54 -27.49 20.52
CA HIS A 110 4.97 -27.40 20.84
C HIS A 110 5.32 -26.60 22.11
N TRP A 111 4.34 -26.03 22.82
CA TRP A 111 4.61 -25.24 24.05
C TRP A 111 4.66 -26.06 25.36
N GLY A 112 4.28 -27.34 25.39
CA GLY A 112 4.03 -28.06 26.66
C GLY A 112 4.93 -29.26 27.03
N LYS A 113 6.24 -29.23 26.76
CA LYS A 113 7.14 -30.35 27.18
C LYS A 113 8.36 -29.97 28.01
N ASN A 114 8.87 -28.74 27.91
CA ASN A 114 10.11 -28.28 28.55
C ASN A 114 10.01 -26.83 29.10
N HIS A 115 8.80 -26.29 29.19
CA HIS A 115 8.52 -24.90 29.59
C HIS A 115 7.95 -24.89 31.01
N GLN A 116 8.43 -23.97 31.85
CA GLN A 116 8.00 -23.83 33.25
C GLN A 116 6.63 -23.13 33.32
N PHE A 117 6.41 -22.12 32.49
CA PHE A 117 5.21 -21.27 32.58
C PHE A 117 4.19 -21.49 31.47
N GLY A 118 4.60 -21.73 30.22
CA GLY A 118 3.67 -21.95 29.11
C GLY A 118 3.17 -23.40 29.03
N HIS A 119 1.85 -23.60 28.99
CA HIS A 119 1.22 -24.93 28.98
C HIS A 119 0.16 -25.05 27.87
N TYR A 120 0.09 -26.23 27.25
CA TYR A 120 -0.97 -26.59 26.31
C TYR A 120 -1.72 -27.83 26.84
N ASP A 121 -3.02 -27.69 27.05
CA ASP A 121 -3.92 -28.78 27.42
C ASP A 121 -4.55 -29.39 26.16
N ARG A 122 -4.30 -30.69 25.95
CA ARG A 122 -4.78 -31.45 24.80
C ARG A 122 -6.26 -31.81 24.90
N GLU A 123 -6.80 -31.95 26.11
CA GLU A 123 -8.21 -32.32 26.30
C GLU A 123 -9.12 -31.13 26.02
N SER A 124 -8.76 -29.95 26.55
CA SER A 124 -9.53 -28.71 26.34
C SER A 124 -9.10 -27.89 25.12
N ASN A 125 -8.04 -28.32 24.43
CA ASN A 125 -7.40 -27.67 23.28
C ASN A 125 -7.07 -26.19 23.53
N GLN A 126 -6.40 -25.91 24.66
CA GLN A 126 -6.12 -24.54 25.12
C GLN A 126 -4.66 -24.33 25.47
N PHE A 127 -4.14 -23.16 25.11
CA PHE A 127 -2.84 -22.68 25.54
C PHE A 127 -2.98 -21.60 26.61
N PHE A 128 -2.16 -21.65 27.67
CA PHE A 128 -2.18 -20.69 28.77
C PHE A 128 -0.80 -20.56 29.44
N PHE A 129 -0.61 -19.50 30.22
CA PHE A 129 0.53 -19.42 31.14
C PHE A 129 0.07 -19.69 32.57
N ARG A 130 0.72 -20.63 33.24
CA ARG A 130 0.55 -20.89 34.66
C ARG A 130 1.46 -19.96 35.45
N ILE A 131 1.02 -18.72 35.58
CA ILE A 131 1.68 -17.70 36.40
C ILE A 131 0.61 -16.90 37.14
N ASP A 132 0.92 -16.52 38.36
CA ASP A 132 0.17 -15.50 39.10
C ASP A 132 0.95 -14.19 39.03
N ILE A 133 0.30 -13.14 38.50
CA ILE A 133 0.93 -11.84 38.33
C ILE A 133 0.19 -10.86 39.24
N ASP A 134 0.91 -10.42 40.27
CA ASP A 134 0.45 -9.40 41.20
C ASP A 134 -0.09 -8.18 40.41
N PRO A 135 -1.31 -7.70 40.73
CA PRO A 135 -1.93 -6.53 40.10
C PRO A 135 -1.01 -5.33 39.91
N ALA A 136 -0.09 -5.09 40.85
CA ALA A 136 0.86 -3.98 40.77
C ALA A 136 1.83 -4.08 39.57
N PHE A 137 2.12 -5.30 39.09
CA PHE A 137 3.06 -5.54 38.00
C PHE A 137 2.39 -5.93 36.68
N GLN A 138 1.08 -6.19 36.66
CA GLN A 138 0.35 -6.67 35.48
C GLN A 138 0.59 -5.84 34.21
N LEU A 139 0.53 -4.51 34.32
CA LEU A 139 0.75 -3.62 33.19
C LEU A 139 2.20 -3.63 32.70
N GLU A 140 3.17 -3.66 33.62
CA GLU A 140 4.59 -3.67 33.27
C GLU A 140 5.00 -5.01 32.65
N VAL A 141 4.52 -6.13 33.21
CA VAL A 141 4.73 -7.47 32.68
C VAL A 141 4.10 -7.61 31.30
N PHE A 142 2.86 -7.16 31.12
CA PHE A 142 2.18 -7.15 29.82
C PHE A 142 3.01 -6.41 28.76
N LYS A 143 3.48 -5.20 29.07
CA LYS A 143 4.32 -4.40 28.17
C LYS A 143 5.63 -5.13 27.84
N LYS A 144 6.29 -5.72 28.84
CA LYS A 144 7.57 -6.41 28.66
C LYS A 144 7.44 -7.67 27.82
N VAL A 145 6.41 -8.47 28.08
CA VAL A 145 6.11 -9.68 27.29
C VAL A 145 5.81 -9.31 25.83
N LYS A 146 5.01 -8.26 25.60
CA LYS A 146 4.73 -7.74 24.25
C LYS A 146 6.00 -7.26 23.55
N GLU A 147 6.84 -6.50 24.24
CA GLU A 147 8.13 -6.00 23.72
C GLU A 147 9.04 -7.16 23.29
N ILE A 148 9.20 -8.17 24.14
CA ILE A 148 10.02 -9.35 23.85
C ILE A 148 9.47 -10.08 22.63
N ALA A 149 8.16 -10.35 22.59
CA ALA A 149 7.54 -11.08 21.48
C ALA A 149 7.74 -10.38 20.12
N ILE A 150 7.53 -9.06 20.08
CA ILE A 150 7.74 -8.23 18.87
C ILE A 150 9.20 -8.26 18.44
N ARG A 151 10.12 -7.99 19.37
CA ARG A 151 11.57 -7.98 19.09
C ARG A 151 12.01 -9.34 18.56
N ARG A 152 11.58 -10.44 19.19
CA ARG A 152 11.90 -11.81 18.75
C ARG A 152 11.45 -12.10 17.31
N ILE A 153 10.27 -11.61 16.91
CA ILE A 153 9.76 -11.76 15.54
C ILE A 153 10.63 -10.97 14.55
N GLN A 154 10.96 -9.72 14.88
CA GLN A 154 11.81 -8.87 14.04
C GLN A 154 13.23 -9.43 13.87
N GLU A 155 13.82 -10.00 14.92
CA GLU A 155 15.12 -10.69 14.84
C GLU A 155 15.08 -11.89 13.89
N ALA A 156 13.99 -12.65 13.92
CA ALA A 156 13.82 -13.81 13.05
C ALA A 156 13.49 -13.44 11.60
N MET A 157 12.90 -12.26 11.39
CA MET A 157 12.50 -11.74 10.08
C MET A 157 12.89 -10.25 9.96
N PRO A 158 14.16 -9.92 9.69
CA PRO A 158 14.65 -8.54 9.72
C PRO A 158 14.07 -7.62 8.63
N ILE A 159 13.52 -8.20 7.56
CA ILE A 159 12.94 -7.51 6.40
C ILE A 159 11.45 -7.17 6.65
N LEU A 160 10.89 -7.61 7.77
CA LEU A 160 9.47 -7.52 8.04
C LEU A 160 9.10 -6.22 8.76
N ASP A 161 8.50 -5.29 8.05
CA ASP A 161 7.72 -4.20 8.65
C ASP A 161 6.42 -4.79 9.23
N LEU A 162 6.34 -4.92 10.55
CA LEU A 162 5.11 -5.34 11.21
C LEU A 162 3.99 -4.34 10.86
N PRO A 163 2.83 -4.79 10.32
CA PRO A 163 1.74 -3.89 9.94
C PRO A 163 1.31 -2.97 11.09
N VAL A 164 0.94 -1.72 10.80
CA VAL A 164 0.44 -0.77 11.81
C VAL A 164 -0.78 -1.33 12.56
N ASP A 165 -1.60 -2.14 11.86
CA ASP A 165 -2.79 -2.83 12.39
C ASP A 165 -2.46 -3.92 13.43
N PHE A 166 -1.19 -4.30 13.57
CA PHE A 166 -0.71 -5.27 14.57
C PHE A 166 -0.84 -4.75 16.02
N TYR A 167 -1.02 -3.44 16.20
CA TYR A 167 -1.26 -2.79 17.50
C TYR A 167 -2.73 -2.49 17.78
N ASP A 168 -3.64 -2.71 16.82
CA ASP A 168 -5.00 -2.14 16.83
C ASP A 168 -6.12 -3.19 16.91
N PHE A 169 -5.81 -4.44 17.27
CA PHE A 169 -6.83 -5.49 17.40
C PHE A 169 -7.80 -5.30 18.60
N ASN A 170 -7.62 -4.25 19.44
CA ASN A 170 -8.41 -4.06 20.66
C ASN A 170 -8.69 -2.61 21.12
N LEU A 171 -8.53 -1.58 20.28
CA LEU A 171 -8.61 -0.19 20.79
C LEU A 171 -9.97 0.50 20.68
N ASP A 172 -11.08 -0.25 20.64
CA ASP A 172 -12.41 0.35 20.58
C ASP A 172 -13.13 0.54 21.92
N ARG A 173 -12.64 0.03 23.07
CA ARG A 173 -13.38 0.25 24.34
C ARG A 173 -12.48 0.34 25.58
N GLU A 174 -12.71 1.43 26.34
CA GLU A 174 -12.19 1.78 27.68
C GLU A 174 -11.06 2.82 27.78
N ILE A 175 -11.21 3.94 27.06
CA ILE A 175 -10.80 5.25 27.61
C ILE A 175 -12.08 5.98 28.03
N THR A 176 -12.66 5.52 29.12
CA THR A 176 -13.65 6.30 29.86
C THR A 176 -13.30 6.11 31.33
N LYS A 177 -12.78 7.17 31.96
CA LYS A 177 -12.36 7.28 33.37
C LYS A 177 -10.94 6.78 33.71
N VAL A 178 -9.92 7.58 33.43
CA VAL A 178 -8.85 7.85 34.40
C VAL A 178 -8.46 9.32 34.24
N GLU A 179 -8.93 10.15 35.18
CA GLU A 179 -8.49 11.53 35.36
C GLU A 179 -7.01 11.58 35.79
N GLU A 180 -6.35 12.67 35.39
CA GLU A 180 -5.15 13.30 35.96
C GLU A 180 -4.26 12.47 36.90
N ILE A 181 -3.03 12.14 36.45
CA ILE A 181 -1.82 12.23 37.28
C ILE A 181 -0.65 12.62 36.34
N MET A 182 -0.14 13.84 36.52
CA MET A 182 1.16 14.28 36.02
C MET A 182 2.28 13.63 36.85
N VAL A 183 3.27 12.99 36.21
CA VAL A 183 4.61 12.75 36.80
C VAL A 183 5.70 12.92 35.72
N PRO A 184 6.84 13.58 36.02
CA PRO A 184 7.74 14.13 35.01
C PRO A 184 8.83 13.17 34.51
N VAL A 185 9.39 13.59 33.38
CA VAL A 185 10.32 12.93 32.46
C VAL A 185 11.55 12.27 33.12
N LYS A 186 11.84 11.04 32.69
CA LYS A 186 13.15 10.57 32.18
C LYS A 186 12.96 9.23 31.44
N ALA A 187 12.36 9.29 30.26
CA ALA A 187 12.31 8.15 29.34
C ALA A 187 13.60 8.11 28.52
N THR A 188 14.16 6.92 28.33
CA THR A 188 15.36 6.74 27.49
C THR A 188 15.02 6.96 26.01
N GLU A 189 15.98 7.36 25.16
CA GLU A 189 15.77 7.63 23.72
C GLU A 189 15.00 6.50 23.01
N ARG A 190 15.23 5.26 23.44
CA ARG A 190 14.56 4.05 22.91
C ARG A 190 13.06 3.98 23.25
N GLU A 191 12.67 4.40 24.45
CA GLU A 191 11.25 4.50 24.85
C GLU A 191 10.54 5.67 24.16
N MET A 192 11.26 6.76 23.86
CA MET A 192 10.73 7.87 23.06
C MET A 192 10.50 7.48 21.60
N LEU A 193 11.36 6.65 21.01
CA LEU A 193 11.20 6.10 19.66
C LEU A 193 10.00 5.15 19.55
N VAL A 194 9.80 4.29 20.57
CA VAL A 194 8.68 3.33 20.60
C VAL A 194 7.34 4.02 20.85
N LYS A 195 7.27 4.94 21.83
CA LYS A 195 6.09 5.79 22.02
C LYS A 195 5.82 6.68 20.81
N GLY A 196 6.88 7.06 20.08
CA GLY A 196 6.76 7.84 18.87
C GLY A 196 6.08 7.12 17.72
N ARG A 197 6.45 5.87 17.47
CA ARG A 197 5.83 5.01 16.46
C ARG A 197 4.36 4.68 16.75
N ILE A 198 4.01 4.51 18.03
CA ILE A 198 2.63 4.27 18.47
C ILE A 198 1.77 5.54 18.30
N GLY A 199 2.33 6.72 18.56
CA GLY A 199 1.70 8.01 18.31
C GLY A 199 1.45 8.25 16.81
N GLN A 200 2.44 7.96 15.96
CA GLN A 200 2.32 8.03 14.50
C GLN A 200 1.22 7.11 13.94
N GLY A 201 0.99 5.94 14.53
CA GLY A 201 -0.11 5.03 14.13
C GLY A 201 -1.50 5.63 14.38
N LYS A 202 -1.78 6.10 15.60
CA LYS A 202 -3.07 6.74 15.96
C LYS A 202 -3.34 8.02 15.16
N PHE A 203 -2.27 8.74 14.90
CA PHE A 203 -2.24 9.96 14.13
C PHE A 203 -2.55 9.72 12.64
N ARG A 204 -1.92 8.71 12.04
CA ARG A 204 -2.22 8.24 10.68
C ARG A 204 -3.69 7.85 10.52
N THR A 205 -4.27 7.14 11.48
CA THR A 205 -5.68 6.72 11.41
C THR A 205 -6.64 7.90 11.43
N HIS A 206 -6.32 8.98 12.15
CA HIS A 206 -7.11 10.22 12.12
C HIS A 206 -6.92 10.99 10.80
N LEU A 207 -5.68 11.10 10.31
CA LEU A 207 -5.41 11.71 8.99
C LEU A 207 -6.12 10.97 7.85
N LEU A 208 -6.22 9.64 7.89
CA LEU A 208 -6.95 8.85 6.90
C LEU A 208 -8.48 9.01 6.96
N ARG A 209 -9.03 9.70 7.97
CA ARG A 209 -10.45 10.09 8.02
C ARG A 209 -10.68 11.43 7.32
N ASP A 210 -9.74 12.36 7.47
CA ASP A 210 -9.84 13.71 6.92
C ASP A 210 -9.26 13.81 5.49
N TYR A 211 -8.38 12.87 5.12
CA TYR A 211 -7.72 12.77 3.82
C TYR A 211 -7.84 11.34 3.26
N ASP A 212 -8.28 11.20 2.00
CA ASP A 212 -8.43 9.91 1.30
C ASP A 212 -7.34 9.67 0.23
N HIS A 213 -6.48 10.65 -0.02
CA HIS A 213 -5.45 10.58 -1.05
C HIS A 213 -4.18 11.40 -0.72
N CYS A 214 -3.08 11.11 -1.43
CA CYS A 214 -1.85 11.89 -1.34
C CYS A 214 -2.08 13.34 -1.78
N VAL A 215 -1.69 14.31 -0.94
CA VAL A 215 -1.87 15.76 -1.14
C VAL A 215 -1.33 16.24 -2.49
N LEU A 216 -0.27 15.60 -3.02
CA LEU A 216 0.40 16.05 -4.25
C LEU A 216 0.01 15.28 -5.53
N CYS A 217 -0.37 13.99 -5.43
CA CYS A 217 -0.55 13.15 -6.63
C CYS A 217 -1.82 12.31 -6.67
N ARG A 218 -2.70 12.45 -5.66
CA ARG A 218 -3.96 11.74 -5.56
C ARG A 218 -3.91 10.21 -5.50
N ILE A 219 -2.75 9.60 -5.23
CA ILE A 219 -2.71 8.17 -4.87
C ILE A 219 -3.63 7.97 -3.66
N SER A 220 -4.67 7.17 -3.81
CA SER A 220 -5.68 6.87 -2.77
C SER A 220 -5.52 5.48 -2.15
N SER A 221 -4.58 4.69 -2.66
CA SER A 221 -4.25 3.40 -2.06
C SER A 221 -3.69 3.59 -0.67
N LYS A 222 -4.48 3.27 0.36
CA LYS A 222 -4.08 3.38 1.78
C LYS A 222 -2.77 2.65 2.12
N LYS A 223 -2.43 1.61 1.35
CA LYS A 223 -1.16 0.86 1.47
C LYS A 223 0.06 1.67 1.04
N LEU A 224 -0.13 2.60 0.10
CA LEU A 224 0.91 3.45 -0.47
C LEU A 224 0.87 4.86 0.09
N LEU A 225 0.16 5.10 1.18
CA LEU A 225 0.09 6.40 1.83
C LEU A 225 0.94 6.38 3.09
N VAL A 226 1.49 7.53 3.46
CA VAL A 226 2.37 7.79 4.59
C VAL A 226 1.83 9.04 5.28
N ALA A 227 1.67 8.97 6.60
CA ALA A 227 1.35 10.15 7.41
C ALA A 227 2.68 10.81 7.77
N SER A 228 3.06 11.80 6.97
CA SER A 228 4.34 12.51 7.07
C SER A 228 4.19 13.71 7.99
N HIS A 229 5.05 13.83 9.00
CA HIS A 229 5.05 14.96 9.93
C HIS A 229 5.68 16.19 9.27
N ILE A 230 5.05 17.36 9.39
CA ILE A 230 5.57 18.62 8.83
C ILE A 230 6.77 19.10 9.65
N LYS A 231 6.57 19.30 10.95
CA LYS A 231 7.66 19.44 11.90
C LYS A 231 8.05 18.03 12.34
N ARG A 232 9.29 17.65 12.06
CA ARG A 232 9.81 16.31 12.35
C ARG A 232 9.54 15.91 13.78
N TRP A 233 9.21 14.62 13.97
CA TRP A 233 8.93 14.04 15.28
C TRP A 233 10.01 14.37 16.34
N ALA A 234 11.28 14.35 15.95
CA ALA A 234 12.41 14.63 16.84
C ALA A 234 12.39 16.07 17.39
N ASP A 235 11.90 17.02 16.61
CA ASP A 235 11.91 18.45 16.91
C ASP A 235 10.57 18.94 17.49
N SER A 236 9.52 18.11 17.43
CA SER A 236 8.19 18.41 17.97
C SER A 236 8.03 18.13 19.46
N THR A 237 7.26 18.97 20.16
CA THR A 237 6.77 18.74 21.53
C THR A 237 5.76 17.60 21.57
N HIS A 238 5.35 17.18 22.78
CA HIS A 238 4.36 16.10 22.92
C HIS A 238 3.01 16.45 22.27
N ASP A 239 2.55 17.69 22.43
CA ASP A 239 1.26 18.15 21.88
C ASP A 239 1.35 18.31 20.36
N GLU A 240 2.45 18.87 19.84
CA GLU A 240 2.69 19.02 18.39
C GLU A 240 2.80 17.67 17.67
N ARG A 241 3.26 16.61 18.34
CA ARG A 241 3.35 15.25 17.77
C ARG A 241 1.97 14.63 17.52
N MET A 242 0.96 15.10 18.25
CA MET A 242 -0.42 14.60 18.18
C MET A 242 -1.36 15.57 17.42
N ASP A 243 -0.88 16.76 17.06
CA ASP A 243 -1.65 17.77 16.32
C ASP A 243 -1.80 17.38 14.85
N LEU A 244 -3.04 17.12 14.42
CA LEU A 244 -3.37 16.71 13.05
C LEU A 244 -2.90 17.73 12.00
N ASN A 245 -2.77 19.01 12.37
CA ASN A 245 -2.27 20.05 11.50
C ASN A 245 -0.75 19.99 11.30
N ASN A 246 -0.03 19.17 12.07
CA ASN A 246 1.40 18.93 11.94
C ASN A 246 1.70 17.75 10.99
N ALA A 247 0.79 17.40 10.08
CA ALA A 247 1.06 16.36 9.10
C ALA A 247 0.29 16.44 7.81
N LEU A 248 0.84 15.72 6.83
CA LEU A 248 0.32 15.59 5.49
C LEU A 248 0.26 14.11 5.12
N LEU A 249 -0.72 13.75 4.30
CA LEU A 249 -0.80 12.43 3.71
C LEU A 249 -0.05 12.40 2.38
N LEU A 250 1.06 11.67 2.32
CA LEU A 250 1.96 11.62 1.16
C LEU A 250 2.16 10.18 0.69
N CYS A 251 2.51 9.96 -0.57
CA CYS A 251 3.00 8.64 -0.99
C CYS A 251 4.49 8.48 -0.61
N PRO A 252 5.07 7.26 -0.56
CA PRO A 252 6.45 7.02 -0.14
C PRO A 252 7.48 7.90 -0.84
N LEU A 253 7.25 8.20 -2.12
CA LEU A 253 8.13 9.04 -2.90
C LEU A 253 8.10 10.49 -2.42
N HIS A 254 6.90 11.06 -2.26
CA HIS A 254 6.74 12.45 -1.83
C HIS A 254 7.11 12.65 -0.37
N ASP A 255 6.83 11.66 0.48
CA ASP A 255 7.29 11.62 1.87
C ASP A 255 8.81 11.77 1.92
N LYS A 256 9.56 10.98 1.14
CA LYS A 256 11.02 11.08 1.10
C LYS A 256 11.56 12.40 0.57
N LEU A 257 10.90 12.99 -0.44
CA LEU A 257 11.29 14.31 -0.91
C LEU A 257 11.01 15.40 0.11
N PHE A 258 9.90 15.31 0.83
CA PHE A 258 9.49 16.28 1.81
C PHE A 258 10.40 16.21 3.05
N ASP A 259 10.61 15.00 3.60
CA ASP A 259 11.52 14.73 4.73
C ASP A 259 12.97 15.17 4.49
N SER A 260 13.42 15.14 3.23
CA SER A 260 14.77 15.54 2.84
C SER A 260 14.90 17.03 2.52
N TRP A 261 13.85 17.82 2.75
CA TRP A 261 13.79 19.24 2.38
C TRP A 261 14.00 19.48 0.88
N THR A 262 13.70 18.46 0.07
CA THR A 262 13.75 18.56 -1.38
C THR A 262 12.52 19.27 -1.93
N ILE A 263 11.37 19.09 -1.28
CA ILE A 263 10.14 19.81 -1.58
C ILE A 263 9.55 20.42 -0.31
N THR A 264 8.77 21.49 -0.44
CA THR A 264 7.97 22.09 0.64
C THR A 264 6.68 22.71 0.06
N PHE A 265 5.88 23.40 0.86
CA PHE A 265 4.66 24.10 0.40
C PHE A 265 4.69 25.58 0.78
N ASP A 266 4.20 26.45 -0.10
CA ASP A 266 4.04 27.89 0.18
C ASP A 266 2.77 28.22 0.99
N GLU A 267 2.54 29.51 1.26
CA GLU A 267 1.36 30.00 1.99
C GLU A 267 0.03 29.67 1.30
N LYS A 268 0.05 29.43 -0.01
CA LYS A 268 -1.11 29.09 -0.83
C LYS A 268 -1.23 27.58 -1.06
N GLY A 269 -0.38 26.77 -0.43
CA GLY A 269 -0.31 25.33 -0.59
C GLY A 269 0.32 24.86 -1.90
N GLN A 270 1.03 25.71 -2.63
CA GLN A 270 1.73 25.31 -3.85
C GLN A 270 3.05 24.64 -3.50
N CYS A 271 3.39 23.55 -4.20
CA CYS A 271 4.61 22.83 -3.96
C CYS A 271 5.83 23.66 -4.44
N LEU A 272 6.82 23.83 -3.58
CA LEU A 272 8.12 24.41 -3.91
C LEU A 272 9.12 23.26 -3.99
N VAL A 273 9.98 23.28 -5.01
CA VAL A 273 11.04 22.26 -5.19
C VAL A 273 12.40 22.94 -5.09
N ASN A 274 13.35 22.29 -4.40
CA ASN A 274 14.71 22.81 -4.28
C ASN A 274 15.44 22.75 -5.64
N ARG A 275 16.41 23.64 -5.84
CA ARG A 275 17.12 23.77 -7.13
C ARG A 275 17.94 22.55 -7.50
N ASN A 276 18.55 21.91 -6.51
CA ASN A 276 19.44 20.77 -6.73
C ASN A 276 18.68 19.63 -7.39
N PHE A 277 17.46 19.38 -6.91
CA PHE A 277 16.62 18.35 -7.46
C PHE A 277 16.06 18.71 -8.83
N GLN A 278 15.77 19.99 -9.10
CA GLN A 278 15.37 20.46 -10.43
C GLN A 278 16.40 20.16 -11.53
N GLN A 279 17.69 20.13 -11.18
CA GLN A 279 18.77 19.82 -12.10
C GLN A 279 19.06 18.31 -12.20
N HIS A 280 18.45 17.49 -11.35
CA HIS A 280 18.64 16.05 -11.36
C HIS A 280 17.93 15.41 -12.56
N ALA A 281 18.52 14.37 -13.15
CA ALA A 281 17.94 13.66 -14.30
C ALA A 281 16.52 13.13 -14.01
N ASP A 282 16.28 12.76 -12.75
CA ASP A 282 15.00 12.23 -12.31
C ASP A 282 13.91 13.30 -12.15
N TYR A 283 14.23 14.60 -12.15
CA TYR A 283 13.25 15.69 -11.92
C TYR A 283 12.01 15.57 -12.81
N GLN A 284 12.19 15.16 -14.06
CA GLN A 284 11.13 14.98 -15.05
C GLN A 284 10.09 13.93 -14.62
N LEU A 285 10.49 12.92 -13.84
CA LEU A 285 9.58 11.91 -13.29
C LEU A 285 8.66 12.47 -12.20
N PHE A 286 8.99 13.64 -11.66
CA PHE A 286 8.28 14.33 -10.59
C PHE A 286 7.41 15.50 -11.08
N LEU A 287 7.45 15.82 -12.38
CA LEU A 287 6.69 16.93 -12.99
C LEU A 287 5.22 16.61 -13.31
N ARG A 288 4.65 15.49 -12.82
CA ARG A 288 3.18 15.34 -12.87
C ARG A 288 2.55 16.51 -12.10
N PRO A 289 1.44 17.12 -12.56
CA PRO A 289 0.94 18.34 -11.95
C PRO A 289 0.69 18.14 -10.44
N MET A 290 1.58 18.71 -9.62
CA MET A 290 1.58 18.56 -8.16
C MET A 290 0.90 19.78 -7.56
N HIS A 291 -0.43 19.82 -7.65
CA HIS A 291 -1.20 20.79 -6.88
C HIS A 291 -1.54 20.17 -5.54
N SER A 292 -1.32 20.91 -4.44
CA SER A 292 -2.15 20.67 -3.26
C SER A 292 -3.59 20.96 -3.67
N LEU A 293 -4.42 19.93 -3.70
CA LEU A 293 -5.84 20.07 -4.04
C LEU A 293 -6.69 20.31 -2.78
N ILE A 294 -6.02 20.68 -1.68
CA ILE A 294 -6.57 20.82 -0.33
C ILE A 294 -6.03 22.13 0.27
N SER A 295 -6.86 22.86 1.01
CA SER A 295 -6.39 24.03 1.77
C SER A 295 -5.43 23.56 2.88
N LEU A 296 -4.24 24.15 2.90
CA LEU A 296 -3.23 23.91 3.94
C LEU A 296 -3.19 25.04 4.99
N ASP A 297 -4.24 25.86 5.08
CA ASP A 297 -4.27 27.04 5.95
C ASP A 297 -4.03 26.67 7.42
N SER A 298 -4.64 25.59 7.90
CA SER A 298 -4.45 25.12 9.27
C SER A 298 -3.05 24.55 9.57
N HIS A 299 -2.27 24.24 8.52
CA HIS A 299 -0.94 23.64 8.61
C HIS A 299 0.19 24.68 8.54
N GLN A 300 -0.14 25.94 8.25
CA GLN A 300 0.84 26.99 7.93
C GLN A 300 1.86 27.23 9.05
N ASN A 301 1.45 27.13 10.32
CA ASN A 301 2.35 27.29 11.47
C ASN A 301 3.50 26.26 11.44
N PHE A 302 3.23 25.02 11.04
CA PHE A 302 4.26 23.99 10.92
C PHE A 302 5.02 24.09 9.60
N LEU A 303 4.34 24.44 8.51
CA LEU A 303 4.95 24.62 7.20
C LEU A 303 5.93 25.79 7.16
N GLU A 304 5.73 26.83 7.97
CA GLU A 304 6.66 27.95 8.09
C GLU A 304 8.03 27.48 8.60
N GLU A 305 8.06 26.66 9.65
CA GLU A 305 9.31 26.09 10.16
C GLU A 305 9.94 25.12 9.14
N HIS A 306 9.11 24.32 8.45
CA HIS A 306 9.60 23.44 7.38
C HIS A 306 10.24 24.24 6.23
N ARG A 307 9.64 25.35 5.81
CA ARG A 307 10.18 26.28 4.80
C ARG A 307 11.49 26.93 5.25
N ARG A 308 11.64 27.23 6.54
CA ARG A 308 12.89 27.78 7.09
C ARG A 308 14.05 26.80 6.89
N LYS A 309 13.83 25.52 7.18
CA LYS A 309 14.82 24.44 6.96
C LYS A 309 15.11 24.16 5.50
N PHE A 310 14.08 24.12 4.66
CA PHE A 310 14.21 24.08 3.20
C PHE A 310 15.13 25.20 2.67
N SER A 311 14.96 26.41 3.18
CA SER A 311 15.77 27.58 2.78
C SER A 311 17.23 27.51 3.29
N GLU A 312 17.48 26.87 4.45
CA GLU A 312 18.83 26.62 4.96
C GLU A 312 19.57 25.62 4.06
N GLU A 313 18.91 24.54 3.66
CA GLU A 313 19.46 23.51 2.77
C GLU A 313 19.78 24.09 1.39
N GLU A 314 18.91 24.97 0.87
CA GLU A 314 19.10 25.68 -0.41
C GLU A 314 20.31 26.64 -0.40
N LYS A 315 20.63 27.28 0.74
CA LYS A 315 21.72 28.27 0.86
C LYS A 315 23.11 27.65 1.00
N SER A 316 23.21 26.34 1.24
CA SER A 316 24.48 25.64 1.49
C SER A 316 25.38 25.50 0.24
N LEU A 317 24.93 25.90 -0.95
CA LEU A 317 25.64 25.71 -2.23
C LEU A 317 25.69 27.00 -3.11
N PRO A 318 26.79 27.24 -3.84
CA PRO A 318 27.00 28.49 -4.58
C PRO A 318 26.23 28.52 -5.92
N GLY A 319 25.26 29.43 -6.05
CA GLY A 319 24.59 29.73 -7.33
C GLY A 319 23.30 30.55 -7.18
N LYS A 320 23.16 31.63 -7.96
CA LYS A 320 22.00 32.54 -7.93
C LYS A 320 20.93 32.10 -8.94
N THR A 321 19.82 31.50 -8.50
CA THR A 321 18.59 31.30 -9.30
C THR A 321 17.45 30.82 -8.40
N ALA A 322 16.54 31.68 -7.95
CA ALA A 322 15.50 31.43 -6.92
C ALA A 322 14.71 30.10 -7.05
N SER A 323 14.25 29.56 -5.91
CA SER A 323 13.29 28.46 -5.82
C SER A 323 12.02 28.79 -6.62
N ILE A 324 11.56 27.84 -7.45
CA ILE A 324 10.41 28.03 -8.33
C ILE A 324 9.17 27.46 -7.66
N ILE A 325 8.11 28.28 -7.59
CA ILE A 325 6.77 27.80 -7.27
C ILE A 325 6.36 26.87 -8.40
N VAL A 326 6.04 25.60 -8.09
CA VAL A 326 5.31 24.74 -9.03
C VAL A 326 3.88 25.27 -9.04
N SER A 327 3.68 26.44 -9.64
CA SER A 327 2.34 26.91 -9.94
C SER A 327 1.82 26.04 -11.08
N ALA A 328 0.51 25.93 -11.21
CA ALA A 328 -0.09 25.57 -12.50
C ALA A 328 0.50 26.52 -13.53
N GLN A 329 1.52 26.08 -14.25
CA GLN A 329 1.39 26.12 -15.68
C GLN A 329 0.18 25.23 -15.96
N GLU A 330 -0.88 25.82 -16.50
CA GLU A 330 -1.88 25.03 -17.20
C GLU A 330 -1.16 23.95 -18.02
N PRO A 331 -1.64 22.70 -17.98
CA PRO A 331 -0.89 21.53 -18.40
C PRO A 331 -0.30 21.75 -19.79
N SER A 332 0.99 22.05 -19.80
CA SER A 332 1.84 22.14 -20.98
C SER A 332 3.12 21.41 -20.55
N VAL A 333 3.13 20.09 -20.41
CA VAL A 333 2.64 19.06 -21.33
C VAL A 333 2.17 17.89 -20.48
N SER A 334 0.96 17.37 -20.73
CA SER A 334 0.45 16.18 -20.05
C SER A 334 1.40 15.00 -20.28
N TYR A 335 1.78 14.28 -19.23
CA TYR A 335 2.37 12.95 -19.41
C TYR A 335 1.32 12.09 -20.14
N CYS A 336 1.50 11.97 -21.45
CA CYS A 336 0.64 11.19 -22.31
C CYS A 336 1.43 9.99 -22.81
N PRO A 337 1.00 8.74 -22.50
CA PRO A 337 1.74 7.52 -22.87
C PRO A 337 1.82 7.28 -24.37
N PHE A 338 1.09 8.07 -25.18
CA PHE A 338 1.18 8.06 -26.63
C PHE A 338 1.94 9.26 -27.22
N CYS A 339 2.10 10.37 -26.48
CA CYS A 339 3.03 11.43 -26.88
C CYS A 339 4.47 10.96 -26.70
N GLU A 340 4.75 10.28 -25.58
CA GLU A 340 6.05 9.68 -25.31
C GLU A 340 6.24 8.38 -26.13
N THR A 341 7.13 8.42 -27.12
CA THR A 341 7.39 7.28 -28.02
C THR A 341 8.77 6.69 -27.91
N SER A 342 9.64 7.19 -27.01
CA SER A 342 11.01 6.66 -26.85
C SER A 342 11.07 5.16 -26.55
N HIS A 343 10.00 4.58 -26.01
CA HIS A 343 9.89 3.17 -25.65
C HIS A 343 8.92 2.36 -26.52
N ARG A 344 8.45 2.89 -27.65
CA ARG A 344 7.48 2.23 -28.54
C ARG A 344 8.02 2.09 -29.96
N GLU A 345 7.89 0.90 -30.53
CA GLU A 345 8.15 0.68 -31.94
C GLU A 345 6.98 1.23 -32.77
N ILE A 346 7.26 2.23 -33.59
CA ILE A 346 6.29 2.80 -34.54
C ILE A 346 6.29 1.92 -35.79
N VAL A 347 5.16 1.30 -36.07
CA VAL A 347 4.98 0.36 -37.19
C VAL A 347 4.68 1.09 -38.49
N LEU A 348 3.82 2.12 -38.42
CA LEU A 348 3.47 3.00 -39.54
C LEU A 348 3.40 4.44 -39.08
N GLN A 349 3.67 5.41 -39.95
CA GLN A 349 3.45 6.83 -39.66
C GLN A 349 3.30 7.65 -40.93
N ASN A 350 2.61 8.78 -40.81
CA ASN A 350 2.51 9.81 -41.84
C ASN A 350 2.62 11.21 -41.23
N ALA A 351 2.16 12.24 -41.95
CA ALA A 351 2.30 13.63 -41.51
C ALA A 351 1.62 13.91 -40.16
N HIS A 352 0.42 13.34 -39.91
CA HIS A 352 -0.40 13.70 -38.76
C HIS A 352 -0.58 12.59 -37.73
N ALA A 353 -0.20 11.35 -38.03
CA ALA A 353 -0.42 10.22 -37.15
C ALA A 353 0.71 9.19 -37.18
N LYS A 354 0.70 8.32 -36.17
CA LYS A 354 1.59 7.19 -35.99
C LYS A 354 0.78 5.98 -35.53
N ALA A 355 1.22 4.78 -35.88
CA ALA A 355 0.60 3.53 -35.48
C ALA A 355 1.60 2.61 -34.81
N PHE A 356 1.16 1.91 -33.77
CA PHE A 356 1.95 0.93 -33.03
C PHE A 356 1.03 -0.13 -32.42
N PHE A 357 1.58 -1.30 -32.11
CA PHE A 357 0.80 -2.38 -31.50
C PHE A 357 0.38 -2.03 -30.07
N ASP A 358 -0.83 -2.45 -29.70
CA ASP A 358 -1.32 -2.34 -28.33
C ASP A 358 -0.50 -3.27 -27.41
N GLN A 359 -0.18 -2.79 -26.20
CA GLN A 359 0.51 -3.58 -25.17
C GLN A 359 -0.42 -4.61 -24.52
N PHE A 360 -1.74 -4.38 -24.58
CA PHE A 360 -2.80 -5.26 -24.09
C PHE A 360 -3.73 -5.62 -25.26
N PRO A 361 -3.25 -6.38 -26.26
CA PRO A 361 -4.00 -6.65 -27.47
C PRO A 361 -5.28 -7.45 -27.18
N VAL A 362 -6.42 -7.02 -27.72
CA VAL A 362 -7.67 -7.80 -27.68
C VAL A 362 -7.53 -9.07 -28.51
N SER A 363 -6.78 -9.00 -29.61
CA SER A 363 -6.45 -10.10 -30.50
C SER A 363 -5.06 -9.89 -31.12
N PRO A 364 -4.39 -10.95 -31.62
CA PRO A 364 -3.09 -10.81 -32.26
C PRO A 364 -3.11 -9.77 -33.39
N GLY A 365 -2.16 -8.83 -33.35
CA GLY A 365 -2.06 -7.74 -34.31
C GLY A 365 -2.93 -6.51 -33.98
N HIS A 366 -3.52 -6.40 -32.78
CA HIS A 366 -4.25 -5.20 -32.35
C HIS A 366 -3.36 -3.95 -32.47
N LEU A 367 -3.73 -3.07 -33.39
CA LEU A 367 -2.97 -1.87 -33.75
C LEU A 367 -3.72 -0.62 -33.27
N LEU A 368 -2.97 0.32 -32.71
CA LEU A 368 -3.47 1.64 -32.34
C LEU A 368 -2.96 2.68 -33.33
N ILE A 369 -3.86 3.50 -33.86
CA ILE A 369 -3.53 4.68 -34.68
C ILE A 369 -3.77 5.92 -33.84
N VAL A 370 -2.74 6.73 -33.67
CA VAL A 370 -2.74 7.86 -32.73
C VAL A 370 -2.25 9.13 -33.44
N PRO A 371 -2.91 10.28 -33.28
CA PRO A 371 -2.43 11.53 -33.82
C PRO A 371 -1.09 11.94 -33.19
N LYS A 372 -0.30 12.69 -33.96
CA LYS A 372 0.93 13.32 -33.44
C LYS A 372 0.60 14.53 -32.58
N ARG A 373 -0.45 15.28 -32.95
CA ARG A 373 -1.02 16.36 -32.13
C ARG A 373 -1.87 15.76 -31.01
N HIS A 374 -1.62 16.20 -29.78
CA HIS A 374 -2.36 15.75 -28.62
C HIS A 374 -3.75 16.38 -28.57
N PHE A 375 -4.79 15.55 -28.56
CA PHE A 375 -6.18 15.91 -28.28
C PHE A 375 -6.95 14.64 -27.88
N ASP A 376 -8.03 14.77 -27.11
CA ASP A 376 -8.70 13.63 -26.47
C ASP A 376 -9.80 13.03 -27.34
N SER A 377 -10.53 13.88 -28.06
CA SER A 377 -11.74 13.49 -28.76
C SER A 377 -11.52 13.39 -30.26
N TRP A 378 -12.07 12.34 -30.88
CA TRP A 378 -12.09 12.24 -32.35
C TRP A 378 -12.75 13.46 -33.02
N PHE A 379 -13.69 14.10 -32.32
CA PHE A 379 -14.37 15.30 -32.81
C PHE A 379 -13.45 16.53 -32.88
N ASP A 380 -12.30 16.52 -32.21
CA ASP A 380 -11.30 17.61 -32.22
C ASP A 380 -10.32 17.54 -33.41
N ALA A 381 -10.39 16.46 -34.20
CA ALA A 381 -9.55 16.28 -35.37
C ALA A 381 -10.02 17.15 -36.53
N ASN A 382 -9.08 17.80 -37.21
CA ASN A 382 -9.36 18.53 -38.45
C ASN A 382 -9.47 17.57 -39.67
N PRO A 383 -9.94 18.02 -40.84
CA PRO A 383 -10.12 17.15 -42.01
C PRO A 383 -8.84 16.47 -42.53
N GLU A 384 -7.69 17.15 -42.49
CA GLU A 384 -6.40 16.61 -42.95
C GLU A 384 -5.88 15.51 -42.00
N GLU A 385 -6.07 15.71 -40.70
CA GLU A 385 -5.78 14.73 -39.66
C GLU A 385 -6.66 13.49 -39.85
N ARG A 386 -7.97 13.66 -40.09
CA ARG A 386 -8.89 12.53 -40.35
C ARG A 386 -8.50 11.74 -41.60
N ALA A 387 -8.14 12.42 -42.68
CA ALA A 387 -7.64 11.76 -43.90
C ALA A 387 -6.35 10.97 -43.63
N SER A 388 -5.47 11.50 -42.77
CA SER A 388 -4.26 10.81 -42.35
C SER A 388 -4.53 9.57 -41.49
N PHE A 389 -5.58 9.60 -40.66
CA PHE A 389 -5.98 8.41 -39.89
C PHE A 389 -6.56 7.33 -40.79
N ASP A 390 -7.39 7.71 -41.76
CA ASP A 390 -7.97 6.80 -42.75
C ASP A 390 -6.89 6.12 -43.60
N ALA A 391 -5.89 6.89 -44.05
CA ALA A 391 -4.73 6.33 -44.76
C ALA A 391 -4.00 5.26 -43.92
N LEU A 392 -3.76 5.53 -42.62
CA LEU A 392 -3.13 4.56 -41.73
C LEU A 392 -4.03 3.35 -41.41
N LEU A 393 -5.36 3.48 -41.43
CA LEU A 393 -6.27 2.34 -41.30
C LEU A 393 -6.12 1.39 -42.50
N VAL A 394 -6.05 1.94 -43.71
CA VAL A 394 -5.87 1.16 -44.94
C VAL A 394 -4.49 0.51 -44.98
N GLU A 395 -3.43 1.26 -44.69
CA GLU A 395 -2.06 0.72 -44.62
C GLU A 395 -1.92 -0.33 -43.52
N GLY A 396 -2.48 -0.06 -42.33
CA GLY A 396 -2.51 -0.98 -41.20
C GLY A 396 -3.23 -2.28 -41.54
N LYS A 397 -4.38 -2.21 -42.22
CA LYS A 397 -5.09 -3.40 -42.72
C LYS A 397 -4.19 -4.25 -43.61
N LEU A 398 -3.53 -3.65 -44.60
CA LEU A 398 -2.67 -4.38 -45.55
C LEU A 398 -1.48 -5.04 -44.84
N LEU A 399 -0.87 -4.35 -43.88
CA LEU A 399 0.18 -4.91 -43.03
C LEU A 399 -0.33 -6.12 -42.24
N LEU A 400 -1.48 -5.98 -41.60
CA LEU A 400 -2.07 -7.02 -40.76
C LEU A 400 -2.54 -8.23 -41.57
N GLU A 401 -3.05 -8.03 -42.80
CA GLU A 401 -3.37 -9.11 -43.73
C GLU A 401 -2.14 -9.92 -44.13
N ARG A 402 -1.00 -9.25 -44.37
CA ARG A 402 0.26 -9.90 -44.74
C ARG A 402 0.89 -10.68 -43.60
N GLU A 403 0.83 -10.15 -42.38
CA GLU A 403 1.58 -10.69 -41.24
C GLU A 403 0.75 -11.64 -40.37
N TYR A 404 -0.53 -11.30 -40.17
CA TYR A 404 -1.39 -11.99 -39.21
C TYR A 404 -2.54 -12.76 -39.84
N HIS A 405 -2.85 -12.52 -41.12
CA HIS A 405 -3.87 -13.26 -41.88
C HIS A 405 -5.27 -13.32 -41.20
N PRO A 406 -5.81 -12.20 -40.68
CA PRO A 406 -7.13 -12.21 -40.05
C PRO A 406 -8.27 -12.46 -41.04
N ASN A 407 -9.40 -12.90 -40.51
CA ASN A 407 -10.63 -13.12 -41.28
C ASN A 407 -11.57 -11.91 -41.29
N GLY A 408 -11.28 -10.88 -40.50
CA GLY A 408 -12.06 -9.64 -40.43
C GLY A 408 -11.43 -8.62 -39.51
N PHE A 409 -12.10 -7.49 -39.30
CA PHE A 409 -11.60 -6.42 -38.44
C PHE A 409 -12.75 -5.76 -37.66
N ASN A 410 -12.44 -5.27 -36.46
CA ASN A 410 -13.22 -4.22 -35.82
C ASN A 410 -12.40 -2.94 -35.78
N ILE A 411 -13.05 -1.83 -36.10
CA ILE A 411 -12.48 -0.49 -36.00
C ILE A 411 -13.31 0.26 -34.96
N GLY A 412 -12.66 0.86 -33.97
CA GLY A 412 -13.34 1.50 -32.85
C GLY A 412 -12.59 2.71 -32.30
N VAL A 413 -13.34 3.68 -31.78
CA VAL A 413 -12.81 4.83 -31.05
C VAL A 413 -13.67 5.04 -29.81
N ASN A 414 -13.04 5.09 -28.65
CA ASN A 414 -13.70 5.43 -27.40
C ASN A 414 -13.50 6.92 -27.13
N VAL A 415 -14.59 7.68 -26.98
CA VAL A 415 -14.56 9.11 -26.69
C VAL A 415 -15.26 9.37 -25.36
N GLY A 416 -14.49 9.82 -24.37
CA GLY A 416 -14.93 10.04 -23.00
C GLY A 416 -14.87 8.79 -22.11
N THR A 417 -14.80 9.01 -20.80
CA THR A 417 -14.66 7.95 -19.78
C THR A 417 -15.83 6.97 -19.78
N ALA A 418 -17.05 7.46 -20.02
CA ALA A 418 -18.26 6.63 -20.12
C ALA A 418 -18.22 5.65 -21.30
N ALA A 419 -17.49 5.97 -22.38
CA ALA A 419 -17.26 5.08 -23.52
C ALA A 419 -16.06 4.14 -23.31
N GLY A 420 -15.41 4.18 -22.14
CA GLY A 420 -14.24 3.36 -21.83
C GLY A 420 -12.91 3.97 -22.26
N GLN A 421 -12.84 5.28 -22.58
CA GLN A 421 -11.57 5.93 -22.87
C GLN A 421 -10.73 6.06 -21.59
N SER A 422 -9.61 5.33 -21.53
CA SER A 422 -8.69 5.30 -20.38
C SER A 422 -7.47 6.20 -20.56
N VAL A 423 -7.07 6.47 -21.81
CA VAL A 423 -5.99 7.40 -22.15
C VAL A 423 -6.60 8.65 -22.80
N GLY A 424 -6.38 9.81 -22.18
CA GLY A 424 -6.70 11.13 -22.71
C GLY A 424 -5.76 11.53 -23.84
N HIS A 425 -5.87 10.81 -24.96
CA HIS A 425 -5.30 11.11 -26.26
C HIS A 425 -6.06 10.21 -27.22
N MET A 426 -6.73 10.80 -28.20
CA MET A 426 -7.51 10.11 -29.21
C MET A 426 -6.70 8.96 -29.82
N HIS A 427 -7.29 7.79 -29.94
CA HIS A 427 -6.67 6.63 -30.58
C HIS A 427 -7.74 5.79 -31.24
N ILE A 428 -7.44 5.30 -32.44
CA ILE A 428 -8.29 4.39 -33.18
C ILE A 428 -7.75 2.98 -33.00
N HIS A 429 -8.63 2.09 -32.55
CA HIS A 429 -8.36 0.67 -32.49
C HIS A 429 -8.61 0.04 -33.86
N LEU A 430 -7.60 -0.63 -34.42
CA LEU A 430 -7.73 -1.54 -35.54
C LEU A 430 -7.46 -2.95 -35.02
N ILE A 431 -8.54 -3.72 -34.83
CA ILE A 431 -8.53 -5.02 -34.14
C ILE A 431 -8.75 -6.13 -35.17
N PRO A 432 -7.72 -6.93 -35.50
CA PRO A 432 -7.89 -8.12 -36.33
C PRO A 432 -8.83 -9.15 -35.70
N ARG A 433 -9.69 -9.80 -36.48
CA ARG A 433 -10.64 -10.82 -36.03
C ARG A 433 -10.36 -12.15 -36.71
N TYR A 434 -10.51 -13.24 -35.97
CA TYR A 434 -10.20 -14.59 -36.40
C TYR A 434 -11.43 -15.48 -36.24
N GLN A 435 -11.63 -16.40 -37.16
CA GLN A 435 -12.75 -17.34 -37.06
C GLN A 435 -12.62 -18.18 -35.77
N GLY A 436 -13.64 -18.13 -34.91
CA GLY A 436 -13.64 -18.82 -33.62
C GLY A 436 -13.08 -18.03 -32.44
N ASP A 437 -12.62 -16.79 -32.64
CA ASP A 437 -12.17 -15.92 -31.53
C ASP A 437 -13.31 -15.47 -30.60
N MET A 438 -14.56 -15.61 -31.03
CA MET A 438 -15.77 -15.30 -30.29
C MET A 438 -16.88 -16.30 -30.67
N GLN A 439 -17.57 -16.84 -29.66
CA GLN A 439 -18.64 -17.83 -29.87
C GLN A 439 -19.81 -17.29 -30.70
N ASP A 440 -20.21 -16.04 -30.45
CA ASP A 440 -21.30 -15.37 -31.15
C ASP A 440 -20.83 -13.99 -31.64
N PRO A 441 -20.23 -13.91 -32.84
CA PRO A 441 -19.77 -12.64 -33.39
C PRO A 441 -20.95 -11.71 -33.77
N LYS A 442 -22.18 -12.24 -33.85
CA LYS A 442 -23.38 -11.47 -34.21
C LYS A 442 -23.73 -10.54 -33.04
N GLY A 443 -23.43 -9.25 -33.22
CA GLY A 443 -23.49 -8.27 -32.14
C GLY A 443 -22.38 -7.23 -32.28
N GLY A 444 -21.15 -7.70 -32.56
CA GLY A 444 -19.98 -6.85 -32.81
C GLY A 444 -19.88 -5.67 -31.84
N VAL A 445 -19.97 -4.45 -32.39
CA VAL A 445 -19.93 -3.17 -31.66
C VAL A 445 -20.95 -3.09 -30.52
N ARG A 446 -22.09 -3.77 -30.59
CA ARG A 446 -23.08 -3.80 -29.50
C ARG A 446 -22.55 -4.42 -28.20
N GLY A 447 -21.44 -5.15 -28.26
CA GLY A 447 -20.72 -5.67 -27.10
C GLY A 447 -20.22 -4.59 -26.13
N VAL A 448 -20.24 -3.29 -26.52
CA VAL A 448 -19.99 -2.18 -25.58
C VAL A 448 -20.98 -2.14 -24.41
N ILE A 449 -22.20 -2.68 -24.59
CA ILE A 449 -23.14 -2.96 -23.51
C ILE A 449 -23.46 -4.47 -23.58
N PRO A 450 -22.75 -5.32 -22.81
CA PRO A 450 -22.80 -6.78 -22.95
C PRO A 450 -24.21 -7.36 -22.94
N GLU A 451 -25.10 -6.81 -22.11
CA GLU A 451 -26.49 -7.25 -21.97
C GLU A 451 -27.33 -7.00 -23.23
N LYS A 452 -26.88 -6.10 -24.11
CA LYS A 452 -27.54 -5.72 -25.37
C LYS A 452 -26.82 -6.21 -26.62
N GLN A 453 -25.75 -7.00 -26.44
CA GLN A 453 -24.95 -7.53 -27.54
C GLN A 453 -25.78 -8.44 -28.44
N LYS A 454 -26.52 -9.38 -27.83
CA LYS A 454 -27.40 -10.31 -28.54
C LYS A 454 -28.70 -9.62 -28.90
N TYR A 455 -29.13 -9.78 -30.14
CA TYR A 455 -30.41 -9.31 -30.62
C TYR A 455 -30.96 -10.30 -31.63
N ASP A 456 -32.24 -10.64 -31.47
CA ASP A 456 -32.95 -11.42 -32.47
C ASP A 456 -33.24 -10.52 -33.66
N VAL A 457 -32.85 -10.96 -34.85
CA VAL A 457 -33.35 -10.37 -36.10
C VAL A 457 -34.77 -10.91 -36.23
N LEU A 458 -35.77 -10.07 -36.01
CA LEU A 458 -37.15 -10.44 -36.30
C LEU A 458 -37.21 -10.91 -37.77
N PRO A 459 -37.85 -12.04 -38.09
CA PRO A 459 -37.96 -12.48 -39.47
C PRO A 459 -38.74 -11.43 -40.27
N GLY A 460 -38.08 -10.73 -41.20
CA GLY A 460 -38.71 -9.76 -42.10
C GLY A 460 -38.20 -8.31 -42.04
N ALA A 461 -37.12 -8.03 -41.32
CA ALA A 461 -36.39 -6.75 -41.42
C ALA A 461 -35.32 -6.77 -42.51
#